data_AF-A0A3C0I1Q1-F1
#
_entry.id   AF-A0A3C0I1Q1-F1
#
_cell.length_a   1.000
_cell.length_b   1.000
_cell.length_c   1.000
_cell.angle_alpha   90.00
_cell.angle_beta   90.00
_cell.angle_gamma   90.00
#
_symmetry.space_group_name_H-M   'P 1'
#
loop_
_entity.id
_entity.type
_entity.pdbx_description
1 polymer ?
#
loop_
_entity_poly.entity_id
_entity_poly.type
_entity_poly.pdbx_seq_one_letter_code
_entity_poly.pdbx_strand_id
1 'polypeptide(L)'
;MSKIIDFENEVLEDEADNMGSIIHSGTQAKITGLLLNHDNLSVFTELSLDISQHDLSQYRLKVKNELKPDICAYIGPPPMPDDTFEDDL
;
A
#
# COMPACT_ATOMS: atom_id res chain seq x y z
N MET A 1 23.65 -27.88 -27.22
CA MET A 1 23.25 -27.65 -25.82
C MET A 1 23.68 -26.24 -25.44
N SER A 2 22.73 -25.33 -25.24
CA SER A 2 22.94 -24.14 -24.44
C SER A 2 21.68 -23.98 -23.61
N LYS A 3 21.79 -24.27 -22.32
CA LYS A 3 20.73 -24.16 -21.32
C LYS A 3 21.35 -23.40 -20.14
N ILE A 4 21.63 -22.12 -20.35
CA ILE A 4 22.32 -21.28 -19.35
C ILE A 4 21.70 -19.88 -19.19
N ILE A 5 20.75 -19.42 -20.01
CA ILE A 5 20.25 -18.03 -19.89
C ILE A 5 18.72 -18.03 -19.86
N ASP A 6 18.17 -18.31 -18.69
CA ASP A 6 16.75 -18.02 -18.37
C ASP A 6 16.54 -17.77 -16.87
N PHE A 7 17.49 -18.15 -16.00
CA PHE A 7 17.38 -17.94 -14.56
C PHE A 7 17.69 -16.50 -14.09
N GLU A 8 18.33 -15.66 -14.92
CA GLU A 8 18.70 -14.29 -14.53
C GLU A 8 17.61 -13.25 -14.85
N ASN A 9 16.70 -13.52 -15.80
CA ASN A 9 15.64 -12.56 -16.15
C ASN A 9 14.49 -12.55 -15.13
N GLU A 10 14.14 -13.69 -14.55
CA GLU A 10 13.04 -13.79 -13.58
C GLU A 10 13.38 -13.12 -12.23
N VAL A 11 14.66 -13.06 -11.86
CA VAL A 11 15.11 -12.46 -10.58
C VAL A 11 15.27 -10.93 -10.68
N LEU A 12 15.50 -10.39 -11.89
CA LEU A 12 15.72 -8.96 -12.09
C LEU A 12 14.43 -8.14 -12.27
N GLU A 13 13.30 -8.76 -12.63
CA GLU A 13 12.01 -8.08 -12.77
C GLU A 13 11.45 -7.64 -11.39
N ASP A 14 11.58 -8.48 -10.36
CA ASP A 14 11.03 -8.19 -9.01
C ASP A 14 11.75 -7.04 -8.26
N GLU A 15 13.05 -6.83 -8.50
CA GLU A 15 13.82 -5.74 -7.87
C GLU A 15 13.63 -4.40 -8.59
N ALA A 16 13.44 -4.41 -9.92
CA ALA A 16 13.25 -3.20 -10.71
C ALA A 16 11.83 -2.63 -10.56
N ASP A 17 10.81 -3.48 -10.45
CA ASP A 17 9.41 -3.07 -10.27
C ASP A 17 9.11 -2.48 -8.87
N ASN A 18 9.97 -2.75 -7.88
CA ASN A 18 9.87 -2.14 -6.54
C ASN A 18 10.55 -0.76 -6.43
N MET A 19 11.24 -0.29 -7.47
CA MET A 19 11.93 1.01 -7.42
C MET A 19 10.93 2.16 -7.63
N GLY A 20 10.67 2.92 -6.57
CA GLY A 20 9.82 4.11 -6.64
C GLY A 20 10.35 5.15 -7.64
N SER A 21 9.47 5.63 -8.52
CA SER A 21 9.80 6.72 -9.46
C SER A 21 9.80 8.08 -8.74
N ILE A 22 10.71 8.98 -9.15
CA ILE A 22 10.74 10.38 -8.67
C ILE A 22 9.38 11.07 -8.85
N ILE A 23 8.68 10.75 -9.96
CA ILE A 23 7.37 11.32 -10.26
C ILE A 23 6.29 10.75 -9.32
N HIS A 24 6.34 9.45 -9.03
CA HIS A 24 5.42 8.79 -8.08
C HIS A 24 5.61 9.40 -6.68
N SER A 25 6.84 9.38 -6.16
CA SER A 25 7.18 9.94 -4.85
C SER A 25 6.81 11.43 -4.73
N GLY A 26 7.16 12.23 -5.75
CA GLY A 26 6.82 13.66 -5.77
C GLY A 26 5.31 13.93 -5.84
N THR A 27 4.55 13.08 -6.53
CA THR A 27 3.09 13.18 -6.61
C THR A 27 2.45 12.78 -5.29
N GLN A 28 2.88 11.66 -4.70
CA GLN A 28 2.41 11.18 -3.40
C GLN A 28 2.62 12.24 -2.30
N ALA A 29 3.81 12.85 -2.25
CA ALA A 29 4.13 13.90 -1.28
C ALA A 29 3.26 15.16 -1.46
N LYS A 30 3.04 15.62 -2.70
CA LYS A 30 2.22 16.81 -2.98
C LYS A 30 0.75 16.59 -2.61
N ILE A 31 0.17 15.45 -3.00
CA ILE A 31 -1.22 15.12 -2.69
C ILE A 31 -1.39 14.99 -1.17
N THR A 32 -0.48 14.28 -0.50
CA THR A 32 -0.49 14.15 0.97
C THR A 32 -0.44 15.52 1.64
N GLY A 33 0.49 16.39 1.24
CA GLY A 33 0.59 17.75 1.78
C GLY A 33 -0.65 18.61 1.55
N LEU A 34 -1.33 18.45 0.40
CA LEU A 34 -2.60 19.14 0.15
C LEU A 34 -3.72 18.62 1.07
N LEU A 35 -3.81 17.30 1.26
CA LEU A 35 -4.84 16.68 2.11
C LEU A 35 -4.62 17.00 3.60
N LEU A 36 -3.37 17.11 4.05
CA LEU A 36 -3.03 17.49 5.43
C LEU A 36 -3.46 18.91 5.81
N ASN A 37 -3.78 19.78 4.84
CA ASN A 37 -4.33 21.12 5.13
C ASN A 37 -5.81 21.08 5.54
N HIS A 38 -6.44 19.92 5.56
CA HIS A 38 -7.82 19.75 5.98
C HIS A 38 -7.88 19.16 7.39
N ASP A 39 -8.30 19.97 8.37
CA ASP A 39 -8.35 19.59 9.80
C ASP A 39 -9.27 18.40 10.10
N ASN A 40 -10.20 18.08 9.20
CA ASN A 40 -11.11 16.95 9.33
C ASN A 40 -10.58 15.63 8.74
N LEU A 41 -9.35 15.63 8.20
CA LEU A 41 -8.76 14.45 7.58
C LEU A 41 -7.59 13.90 8.40
N SER A 42 -7.52 12.58 8.52
CA SER A 42 -6.31 11.86 8.91
C SER A 42 -5.74 11.14 7.71
N VAL A 43 -4.50 11.48 7.34
CA VAL A 43 -3.86 11.07 6.08
C VAL A 43 -2.66 10.18 6.37
N PHE A 44 -2.59 9.04 5.69
CA PHE A 44 -1.52 8.05 5.85
C PHE A 44 -0.98 7.64 4.48
N THR A 45 0.32 7.44 4.37
CA THR A 45 0.97 6.93 3.15
C THR A 45 1.36 5.47 3.32
N GLU A 46 1.20 4.65 2.28
CA GLU A 46 1.67 3.24 2.26
C GLU A 46 1.07 2.35 3.38
N LEU A 47 -0.15 2.65 3.85
CA LEU A 47 -0.81 1.90 4.90
C LEU A 47 -1.39 0.59 4.35
N SER A 48 -0.97 -0.54 4.91
CA SER A 48 -1.55 -1.85 4.63
C SER A 48 -2.92 -1.99 5.30
N LEU A 49 -3.94 -2.33 4.52
CA LEU A 49 -5.32 -2.50 4.96
C LEU A 49 -5.74 -3.96 4.81
N ASP A 50 -6.19 -4.57 5.90
CA ASP A 50 -6.86 -5.87 5.85
C ASP A 50 -8.25 -5.70 5.23
N ILE A 51 -8.46 -6.33 4.09
CA ILE A 51 -9.73 -6.35 3.35
C ILE A 51 -10.28 -7.77 3.22
N SER A 52 -9.76 -8.74 3.99
CA SER A 52 -10.18 -10.15 3.94
C SER A 52 -11.70 -10.34 4.14
N GLN A 53 -12.34 -9.41 4.84
CA GLN A 53 -13.79 -9.40 5.08
C GLN A 53 -14.60 -8.67 3.99
N HIS A 54 -13.96 -8.12 2.96
CA HIS A 54 -14.58 -7.27 1.95
C HIS A 54 -14.29 -7.76 0.52
N ASP A 55 -15.35 -7.94 -0.27
CA ASP A 55 -15.20 -8.18 -1.72
C ASP A 55 -15.15 -6.84 -2.48
N LEU A 56 -13.97 -6.49 -2.98
CA LEU A 56 -13.73 -5.29 -3.77
C LEU A 56 -13.87 -5.54 -5.29
N SER A 57 -14.31 -6.73 -5.72
CA SER A 57 -14.49 -7.07 -7.14
C SER A 57 -15.43 -6.11 -7.87
N GLN A 58 -16.42 -5.55 -7.18
CA GLN A 58 -17.33 -4.51 -7.71
C GLN A 58 -16.59 -3.25 -8.18
N TYR A 59 -15.43 -2.95 -7.60
CA TYR A 59 -14.57 -1.83 -7.97
C TYR A 59 -13.48 -2.22 -8.99
N ARG A 60 -13.55 -3.43 -9.54
CA ARG A 60 -12.57 -4.02 -10.48
C ARG A 60 -11.16 -4.14 -9.88
N LEU A 61 -11.07 -4.18 -8.55
CA LEU A 61 -9.83 -4.44 -7.84
C LEU A 61 -9.66 -5.96 -7.67
N LYS A 62 -8.49 -6.48 -8.05
CA LYS A 62 -8.15 -7.90 -7.95
C LYS A 62 -7.40 -8.26 -6.64
N VAL A 63 -7.67 -7.52 -5.58
CA VAL A 63 -7.08 -7.76 -4.24
C VAL A 63 -8.09 -8.52 -3.37
N LYS A 64 -7.60 -9.48 -2.58
CA LYS A 64 -8.47 -10.35 -1.74
C LYS A 64 -8.22 -10.22 -0.24
N ASN A 65 -6.99 -9.97 0.17
CA ASN A 65 -6.60 -10.03 1.58
C ASN A 65 -6.05 -8.69 2.07
N GLU A 66 -5.17 -8.08 1.28
CA GLU A 66 -4.50 -6.83 1.63
C GLU A 66 -4.67 -5.83 0.50
N LEU A 67 -4.91 -4.57 0.87
CA LEU A 67 -4.82 -3.43 -0.02
C LEU A 67 -3.80 -2.44 0.58
N LYS A 68 -2.83 -2.02 -0.21
CA LYS A 68 -1.84 -1.02 0.19
C LYS A 68 -1.90 0.19 -0.76
N PRO A 69 -2.74 1.19 -0.47
CA PRO A 69 -2.81 2.40 -1.28
C PRO A 69 -1.58 3.28 -1.05
N ASP A 70 -1.17 4.04 -2.08
CA ASP A 70 -0.14 5.07 -1.92
C ASP A 70 -0.55 6.10 -0.84
N ILE A 71 -1.84 6.46 -0.79
CA ILE A 71 -2.41 7.42 0.17
C ILE A 71 -3.78 6.95 0.64
N CYS A 72 -4.00 6.97 1.96
CA CYS A 72 -5.29 6.80 2.62
C CYS A 72 -5.70 8.11 3.29
N ALA A 73 -6.98 8.47 3.22
CA ALA A 73 -7.54 9.62 3.94
C ALA A 73 -8.84 9.23 4.63
N TYR A 74 -8.92 9.48 5.93
CA TYR A 74 -10.05 9.17 6.80
C TYR A 74 -10.71 10.45 7.30
N ILE A 75 -12.03 10.43 7.46
CA ILE A 75 -12.76 11.53 8.11
C ILE A 75 -12.59 11.36 9.62
N GLY A 76 -11.72 12.17 10.22
CA GLY A 76 -11.27 12.04 11.60
C GLY A 76 -10.19 10.97 11.82
N PRO A 77 -9.60 10.92 13.03
CA PRO A 77 -8.59 9.92 13.36
C PRO A 77 -9.18 8.50 13.33
N PRO A 78 -8.51 7.54 12.69
CA PRO A 78 -8.91 6.14 12.81
C PRO A 78 -8.84 5.70 14.28
N PRO A 79 -9.65 4.71 14.69
CA PRO A 79 -9.47 4.11 16.00
C PRO A 79 -8.02 3.61 16.10
N MET A 80 -7.32 4.03 17.17
CA MET A 80 -6.03 3.42 17.47
C MET A 80 -6.27 1.93 17.70
N PRO A 81 -5.40 1.03 17.21
CA PRO A 81 -5.44 -0.35 17.62
C PRO A 81 -5.44 -0.36 19.15
N ASP A 82 -6.41 -1.05 19.77
CA ASP A 82 -6.40 -1.21 21.22
C ASP A 82 -5.04 -1.82 21.61
N ASP A 83 -4.37 -1.25 22.62
CA ASP A 83 -3.13 -1.77 23.20
C ASP A 83 -3.42 -3.13 23.87
N THR A 84 -3.68 -4.17 23.09
CA THR A 84 -3.73 -5.57 23.53
C THR A 84 -3.08 -6.45 22.48
N PHE A 85 -1.75 -6.41 22.43
CA PHE A 85 -0.97 -7.59 22.07
C PHE A 85 -0.71 -8.38 23.36
N GLU A 86 -1.74 -9.06 23.87
CA GLU A 86 -1.52 -10.23 24.73
C GLU A 86 -1.66 -11.47 23.84
N ASP A 87 -0.60 -11.79 23.10
CA ASP A 87 -0.38 -13.14 22.58
C ASP A 87 0.00 -14.04 23.76
N ASP A 88 -0.98 -14.35 24.61
CA ASP A 88 -0.90 -15.47 25.55
C ASP A 88 -1.67 -16.66 24.96
N LEU A 89 -0.97 -17.49 24.17
CA LEU A 89 -1.39 -18.84 23.77
C LEU A 89 -0.22 -19.83 23.86
#